data_AF-A0A7W6JBA9-F1
#
_entry.id   AF-A0A7W6JBA9-F1
#
_cell.length_a   1.000
_cell.length_b   1.000
_cell.length_c   1.000
_cell.angle_alpha   90.00
_cell.angle_beta   90.00
_cell.angle_gamma   90.00
#
_symmetry.space_group_name_H-M   'P 1'
#
loop_
_entity.id
_entity.type
_entity.pdbx_description
1 polymer ?
#
loop_
_entity_poly.entity_id
_entity_poly.type
_entity_poly.pdbx_seq_one_letter_code
_entity_poly.pdbx_strand_id
1 'polypeptide(L)' 'MSAHDQLVTAATRRAHEIMALPVEEREDRYAGMKTEHLATAGALGLPDDAVQELADQMERTIRRLVAIMEGGE' A
#
# COMPACT_ATOMS: atom_id res chain seq x y z
N MET A 1 2.20 -11.30 -18.47
CA MET A 1 2.10 -10.19 -17.51
C MET A 1 3.26 -10.33 -16.54
N SER A 2 4.08 -9.29 -16.38
CA SER A 2 5.27 -9.34 -15.53
C SER A 2 4.90 -9.22 -14.05
N ALA A 3 5.80 -9.61 -13.14
CA ALA A 3 5.63 -9.38 -11.71
C ALA A 3 5.50 -7.88 -11.37
N HIS A 4 6.18 -7.04 -12.14
CA HIS A 4 6.05 -5.58 -12.05
C HIS A 4 4.62 -5.11 -12.38
N ASP A 5 4.03 -5.60 -13.48
CA ASP A 5 2.66 -5.22 -13.88
C ASP A 5 1.63 -5.66 -12.83
N GLN A 6 1.85 -6.81 -12.20
CA GLN A 6 0.99 -7.32 -11.11
C GLN A 6 1.05 -6.40 -9.88
N LEU A 7 2.26 -5.98 -9.49
CA LEU A 7 2.46 -5.06 -8.38
C LEU A 7 1.84 -3.68 -8.64
N VAL A 8 2.04 -3.14 -9.84
CA VAL A 8 1.42 -1.87 -10.25
C VAL A 8 -0.10 -1.99 -10.24
N THR A 9 -0.65 -3.07 -10.79
CA THR A 9 -2.11 -3.31 -10.80
C THR A 9 -2.67 -3.40 -9.39
N ALA A 10 -1.99 -4.12 -8.49
CA ALA A 10 -2.39 -4.26 -7.09
C ALA A 10 -2.35 -2.90 -6.36
N ALA A 11 -1.26 -2.14 -6.53
CA ALA A 11 -1.12 -0.82 -5.92
C ALA A 11 -2.18 0.18 -6.41
N THR A 12 -2.46 0.20 -7.72
CA THR A 12 -3.50 1.04 -8.33
C THR A 12 -4.89 0.68 -7.82
N ARG A 13 -5.21 -0.63 -7.75
CA ARG A 13 -6.48 -1.09 -7.16
C ARG A 13 -6.62 -0.59 -5.72
N ARG A 14 -5.55 -0.72 -4.93
CA ARG A 14 -5.54 -0.31 -3.53
C ARG A 14 -5.71 1.20 -3.37
N ALA A 15 -5.11 1.99 -4.26
CA ALA A 15 -5.31 3.44 -4.29
C ALA A 15 -6.79 3.81 -4.57
N HIS A 16 -7.44 3.12 -5.53
CA HIS A 16 -8.88 3.31 -5.78
C HIS A 16 -9.74 2.93 -4.57
N GLU A 17 -9.42 1.84 -3.87
CA GLU A 17 -10.12 1.44 -2.64
C GLU A 17 -10.02 2.53 -1.56
N ILE A 18 -8.86 3.18 -1.43
CA ILE A 18 -8.66 4.28 -0.47
C ILE A 18 -9.39 5.54 -0.89
N MET A 19 -9.35 5.90 -2.18
CA MET A 19 -10.08 7.07 -2.68
C MET A 19 -11.60 6.97 -2.48
N ALA A 20 -12.15 5.76 -2.48
CA ALA A 20 -13.56 5.52 -2.24
C ALA A 20 -13.97 5.76 -0.76
N LEU A 21 -13.00 5.89 0.16
CA LEU A 21 -13.26 6.18 1.56
C LEU A 21 -13.30 7.71 1.82
N PRO A 22 -14.08 8.15 2.83
CA PRO A 22 -13.99 9.50 3.38
C PRO A 22 -12.56 9.82 3.81
N VAL A 23 -12.13 11.08 3.65
CA VAL A 23 -10.73 11.50 3.89
C VAL A 23 -10.28 11.16 5.32
N GLU A 24 -11.19 11.32 6.28
CA GLU A 24 -10.99 11.02 7.69
C GLU A 24 -10.72 9.53 7.99
N GLU A 25 -11.18 8.61 7.13
CA GLU A 25 -11.00 7.16 7.30
C GLU A 25 -9.76 6.62 6.57
N ARG A 26 -9.17 7.41 5.67
CA ARG A 26 -8.05 6.95 4.82
C ARG A 26 -6.80 6.65 5.61
N GLU A 27 -6.51 7.44 6.65
CA GLU A 27 -5.31 7.25 7.47
C GLU A 27 -5.34 5.91 8.21
N ASP A 28 -6.49 5.58 8.80
CA ASP A 28 -6.72 4.27 9.43
C ASP A 28 -6.61 3.14 8.41
N ARG A 29 -7.06 3.37 7.17
CA ARG A 29 -6.92 2.40 6.08
C ARG A 29 -5.47 2.15 5.71
N TYR A 30 -4.63 3.20 5.62
CA TYR A 30 -3.19 3.05 5.37
C TYR A 30 -2.52 2.24 6.49
N ALA A 31 -2.79 2.58 7.76
CA ALA A 31 -2.25 1.87 8.91
C ALA A 31 -2.66 0.39 8.95
N GLY A 32 -3.94 0.11 8.65
CA GLY A 32 -4.46 -1.25 8.55
C GLY A 32 -3.75 -2.07 7.48
N MET A 33 -3.55 -1.49 6.29
CA MET A 33 -2.82 -2.17 5.20
C MET A 33 -1.36 -2.45 5.54
N LYS A 34 -0.67 -1.49 6.16
CA LYS A 34 0.70 -1.72 6.62
C LYS A 34 0.75 -2.90 7.57
N THR A 35 -0.17 -2.98 8.52
CA THR A 35 -0.28 -4.10 9.46
C THR A 35 -0.55 -5.43 8.75
N GLU A 36 -1.47 -5.46 7.77
CA GLU A 36 -1.74 -6.65 6.93
C GLU A 36 -0.48 -7.15 6.20
N HIS A 37 0.30 -6.23 5.62
CA HIS A 37 1.55 -6.56 4.92
C HIS A 37 2.61 -7.09 5.88
N LEU A 38 2.81 -6.44 7.03
CA LEU A 38 3.76 -6.89 8.05
C LEU A 38 3.41 -8.30 8.53
N ALA A 39 2.14 -8.57 8.84
CA ALA A 39 1.70 -9.89 9.28
C ALA A 39 1.88 -10.97 8.20
N THR A 40 1.54 -10.66 6.95
CA THR A 40 1.71 -11.58 5.81
C THR A 40 3.18 -11.91 5.57
N ALA A 41 4.03 -10.89 5.58
CA ALA A 41 5.45 -11.05 5.30
C ALA A 41 6.21 -11.73 6.46
N GLY A 42 5.83 -11.46 7.72
CA GLY A 42 6.30 -12.22 8.88
C GLY A 42 5.91 -13.70 8.81
N ALA A 43 4.69 -14.02 8.34
CA ALA A 43 4.26 -15.41 8.12
C ALA A 43 5.07 -16.13 7.02
N LEU A 44 5.69 -15.38 6.09
CA LEU A 44 6.59 -15.91 5.06
C LEU A 44 8.04 -16.08 5.53
N GLY A 45 8.35 -15.75 6.80
CA GLY A 45 9.69 -15.91 7.37
C GLY A 45 10.70 -14.89 6.85
N LEU A 46 10.24 -13.75 6.33
CA LEU A 46 11.10 -12.65 5.94
C LEU A 46 11.66 -11.92 7.19
N PRO A 47 12.90 -11.41 7.16
CA PRO A 47 13.45 -10.64 8.27
C PRO A 47 12.62 -9.40 8.58
N ASP A 48 12.35 -9.14 9.86
CA ASP A 48 11.48 -8.04 10.32
C ASP A 48 11.85 -6.67 9.70
N ASP A 49 13.15 -6.36 9.60
CA ASP A 49 13.64 -5.11 9.02
C ASP A 49 13.27 -4.97 7.52
N ALA A 50 13.43 -6.05 6.76
CA ALA A 50 13.10 -6.08 5.34
C ALA A 50 11.58 -6.02 5.10
N VAL A 51 10.81 -6.64 5.99
CA VAL A 51 9.34 -6.59 6.01
C VAL A 51 8.86 -5.18 6.31
N GLN A 52 9.47 -4.51 7.27
CA GLN A 52 9.17 -3.13 7.64
C GLN A 52 9.45 -2.17 6.47
N GLU A 53 10.61 -2.27 5.84
CA GLU A 53 10.98 -1.45 4.68
C GLU A 53 10.03 -1.66 3.49
N LEU A 54 9.68 -2.92 3.19
CA LEU A 54 8.76 -3.23 2.10
C LEU A 54 7.35 -2.68 2.37
N ALA A 55 6.84 -2.84 3.59
CA ALA A 55 5.52 -2.33 3.97
C ALA A 55 5.48 -0.80 3.89
N ASP A 56 6.55 -0.12 4.35
CA ASP A 56 6.69 1.33 4.24
C ASP A 56 6.75 1.81 2.78
N GLN A 57 7.49 1.09 1.93
CA GLN A 57 7.59 1.42 0.51
C GLN A 57 6.26 1.23 -0.23
N MET A 58 5.51 0.17 0.09
CA MET A 58 4.17 -0.05 -0.44
C MET A 58 3.20 1.04 0.02
N GLU A 59 3.20 1.42 1.30
CA GLU A 59 2.36 2.51 1.81
C GLU A 59 2.66 3.82 1.07
N ARG A 60 3.93 4.21 0.97
CA ARG A 60 4.35 5.43 0.24
C ARG A 60 3.91 5.41 -1.22
N THR A 61 4.02 4.26 -1.88
CA THR A 61 3.62 4.09 -3.28
C THR A 61 2.12 4.33 -3.44
N ILE A 62 1.30 3.75 -2.56
CA ILE A 62 -0.15 3.87 -2.62
C ILE A 62 -0.59 5.30 -2.25
N ARG A 63 0.02 5.93 -1.24
CA ARG A 63 -0.20 7.36 -0.93
C ARG A 63 0.10 8.25 -2.12
N ARG A 64 1.21 8.02 -2.81
CA ARG A 64 1.57 8.78 -4.02
C ARG A 64 0.55 8.58 -5.14
N LEU A 65 0.09 7.36 -5.37
CA LEU A 65 -0.94 7.07 -6.37
C LEU A 65 -2.25 7.78 -6.04
N VAL A 66 -2.69 7.77 -4.77
CA VAL A 66 -3.88 8.51 -4.33
C VAL A 66 -3.69 10.01 -4.58
N ALA A 67 -2.56 10.60 -4.17
CA ALA A 67 -2.27 12.01 -4.43
C ALA A 67 -2.34 12.36 -5.93
N ILE A 68 -1.72 11.55 -6.80
CA ILE A 68 -1.76 11.73 -8.26
C ILE A 68 -3.21 11.67 -8.78
N MET A 69 -4.00 10.69 -8.32
CA MET A 69 -5.39 10.53 -8.75
C MET A 69 -6.29 11.68 -8.27
N GLU A 70 -5.95 12.31 -7.16
CA GLU A 70 -6.61 13.52 -6.66
C GLU A 70 -6.15 14.81 -7.34
N GLY A 71 -5.18 14.72 -8.26
CA GLY A 71 -4.62 15.85 -8.99
C GLY A 71 -3.46 16.55 -8.27
N GLY A 72 -2.86 15.91 -7.26
CA GLY A 72 -1.60 16.33 -6.63
C GLY A 72 -0.39 15.94 -7.49
N GLU A 73 0.51 16.90 -7.70
CA GLU A 73 1.75 16.76 -8.49
C GLU A 73 2.80 15.83 -7.85
#